data_AF-A0A832U0W2-F1
#
_entry.id   AF-A0A832U0W2-F1
#
_cell.length_a   1.000
_cell.length_b   1.000
_cell.length_c   1.000
_cell.angle_alpha   90.00
_cell.angle_beta   90.00
_cell.angle_gamma   90.00
#
_symmetry.space_group_name_H-M   'P 1'
#
loop_
_entity.id
_entity.type
_entity.pdbx_description
1 polymer ?
#
loop_
_entity_poly.entity_id
_entity_poly.type
_entity_poly.pdbx_seq_one_letter_code
_entity_poly.pdbx_strand_id
1 'polypeptide(L)' 'MAEKSILEAVKKLLEESPKRNFSESVDLAINLKNLDMNQPKNRVDEEVILPHGLGKEL' A
#
# COMPACT_ATOMS: atom_id res chain seq x y z
N MET A 1 3.09 -5.85 17.04
CA MET A 1 1.72 -6.30 16.72
C MET A 1 1.31 -5.95 15.29
N ALA A 2 1.60 -4.73 14.79
CA ALA A 2 1.27 -4.31 13.41
C ALA A 2 1.93 -5.12 12.27
N GLU A 3 3.18 -5.57 12.44
CA GLU A 3 3.87 -6.34 11.39
C GLU A 3 3.19 -7.68 11.05
N LYS A 4 2.66 -8.40 12.06
CA LYS A 4 2.03 -9.70 11.84
C LYS A 4 0.75 -9.59 11.01
N SER A 5 -0.09 -8.60 11.29
CA SER A 5 -1.37 -8.42 10.59
C SER A 5 -1.19 -8.03 9.12
N ILE A 6 -0.18 -7.22 8.82
CA ILE A 6 0.10 -6.80 7.43
C ILE A 6 0.65 -7.98 6.63
N LEU A 7 1.60 -8.74 7.20
CA LEU A 7 2.18 -9.90 6.52
C LEU A 7 1.12 -10.97 6.21
N GLU A 8 0.21 -11.24 7.14
CA GLU A 8 -0.90 -12.17 6.93
C GLU A 8 -1.86 -11.69 5.84
N ALA A 9 -2.22 -10.40 5.83
CA ALA A 9 -3.07 -9.83 4.81
C ALA A 9 -2.45 -9.91 3.41
N VAL A 10 -1.15 -9.63 3.28
CA VAL A 10 -0.42 -9.73 2.00
C VAL A 10 -0.36 -11.17 1.51
N LYS A 11 -0.08 -12.14 2.40
CA LYS A 11 -0.08 -13.57 2.03
C LYS A 11 -1.44 -14.02 1.53
N LYS A 12 -2.51 -13.67 2.27
CA LYS A 12 -3.87 -14.00 1.88
C LYS A 12 -4.24 -13.38 0.53
N LEU A 13 -3.85 -12.13 0.29
CA LEU A 13 -4.07 -11.47 -0.99
C LEU A 13 -3.40 -12.21 -2.16
N LEU A 14 -2.15 -12.65 -1.98
CA LEU A 14 -1.43 -13.41 -3.00
C LEU A 14 -2.06 -14.79 -3.25
N GLU A 15 -2.57 -15.45 -2.21
CA GLU A 15 -3.23 -16.77 -2.32
C GLU A 15 -4.62 -16.69 -2.97
N GLU A 16 -5.41 -15.64 -2.67
CA GLU A 16 -6.76 -15.45 -3.21
C GLU A 16 -6.76 -14.82 -4.61
N SER A 17 -5.65 -14.19 -5.02
CA SER A 17 -5.53 -13.56 -6.33
C SER A 17 -5.58 -14.59 -7.47
N PRO A 18 -6.42 -14.37 -8.51
CA PRO A 18 -6.44 -15.25 -9.67
C PRO A 18 -5.17 -15.07 -10.49
N LYS A 19 -4.57 -16.17 -10.94
CA LYS A 19 -3.34 -16.13 -11.76
C LYS A 19 -3.59 -15.37 -13.07
N ARG A 20 -2.71 -14.41 -13.37
CA ARG A 20 -2.70 -13.66 -14.63
C ARG A 20 -1.38 -13.87 -15.37
N ASN A 21 -1.38 -13.60 -16.67
CA ASN A 21 -0.20 -13.76 -17.54
C ASN A 21 0.72 -12.51 -17.54
N PHE A 22 0.64 -11.67 -16.51
CA PHE A 22 1.45 -10.47 -16.38
C PHE A 22 1.83 -10.23 -14.91
N SER A 23 2.90 -9.47 -14.67
CA SER A 23 3.35 -9.10 -13.32
C SER A 23 2.35 -8.13 -12.69
N GLU A 24 1.74 -8.56 -11.58
CA GLU A 24 0.77 -7.75 -10.84
C GLU A 24 1.47 -6.79 -9.86
N SER A 25 0.92 -5.59 -9.72
CA SER A 25 1.35 -4.61 -8.72
C SER A 25 0.43 -4.67 -7.51
N VAL A 26 0.96 -4.31 -6.34
CA VAL A 26 0.20 -4.27 -5.09
C VAL A 26 0.01 -2.82 -4.67
N ASP A 27 -1.25 -2.43 -4.48
CA ASP A 27 -1.62 -1.09 -4.02
C ASP A 27 -2.04 -1.12 -2.54
N LEU A 28 -1.71 -0.06 -1.80
CA LEU A 28 -2.09 0.12 -0.40
C LEU A 28 -3.04 1.32 -0.27
N ALA A 29 -4.26 1.07 0.20
CA ALA A 29 -5.25 2.10 0.49
C ALA A 29 -5.45 2.26 2.01
N ILE A 30 -5.29 3.49 2.52
CA ILE A 30 -5.45 3.80 3.94
C ILE A 30 -6.52 4.87 4.09
N ASN A 31 -7.52 4.59 4.93
CA ASN A 31 -8.54 5.56 5.29
C ASN A 31 -8.13 6.30 6.57
N LEU A 32 -7.93 7.61 6.47
CA LEU A 32 -7.63 8.47 7.61
C LEU A 32 -8.94 8.97 8.24
N LYS A 33 -9.08 8.83 9.55
CA LYS A 33 -10.23 9.36 10.32
C LYS A 33 -9.78 10.56 11.14
N ASN A 34 -10.68 11.53 11.34
CA ASN A 34 -10.46 12.77 12.10
C ASN A 34 -9.49 13.77 11.45
N LEU A 35 -9.37 13.76 10.13
CA LEU A 35 -8.58 14.72 9.35
C LEU A 35 -9.50 15.54 8.45
N ASP A 36 -9.48 16.87 8.59
CA ASP A 36 -10.23 17.75 7.69
C ASP A 36 -9.40 18.08 6.45
N MET A 37 -9.72 17.44 5.33
CA MET A 37 -9.02 17.60 4.05
C MET A 37 -9.31 18.94 3.35
N ASN A 38 -10.28 19.73 3.85
CA ASN A 38 -10.54 21.07 3.35
C ASN A 38 -9.44 22.06 3.75
N GLN A 39 -8.75 21.80 4.86
CA GLN A 39 -7.59 22.58 5.26
C GLN A 39 -6.36 22.13 4.46
N PRO A 40 -5.74 22.98 3.61
CA PRO A 40 -4.60 22.56 2.79
C PRO A 40 -3.41 21.99 3.59
N LYS A 41 -3.23 22.47 4.83
CA LYS A 41 -2.18 22.00 5.76
C LYS A 41 -2.34 20.54 6.21
N ASN A 42 -3.57 20.02 6.14
CA ASN A 42 -3.88 18.65 6.54
C ASN A 42 -3.70 17.66 5.38
N ARG A 43 -3.45 18.15 4.16
CA ARG A 43 -3.17 17.27 3.03
C ARG A 43 -1.82 16.62 3.23
N VAL A 44 -1.78 15.31 3.09
CA VAL A 44 -0.55 14.53 3.14
C VAL A 44 0.00 14.47 1.71
N ASP A 45 1.07 15.20 1.46
CA ASP A 45 1.83 15.17 0.21
C ASP A 45 3.29 14.85 0.57
N GLU A 46 3.57 13.56 0.72
CA GLU A 46 4.83 13.05 1.24
C GLU A 46 5.39 12.00 0.30
N GLU A 47 6.69 12.08 0.03
CA GLU A 47 7.42 11.08 -0.74
C GLU A 47 8.11 10.10 0.21
N VAL A 48 7.76 8.81 0.09
CA VAL A 48 8.30 7.76 0.94
C VAL A 48 9.20 6.85 0.10
N ILE A 49 10.47 6.75 0.52
CA ILE A 49 11.42 5.83 -0.12
C ILE A 49 11.11 4.41 0.33
N LEU A 50 10.77 3.54 -0.62
CA LEU A 50 10.53 2.13 -0.35
C LEU A 50 11.87 1.40 -0.09
N PRO A 51 12.01 0.64 1.01
CA PRO A 51 13.27 0.00 1.37
C PRO A 51 13.75 -1.06 0.36
N HIS A 52 12.83 -1.59 -0.45
CA HIS A 52 13.10 -2.60 -1.48
C HIS A 52 12.78 -2.12 -2.90
N GLY A 53 12.51 -0.81 -3.07
CA GLY A 53 12.14 -0.23 -4.37
C GLY A 53 10.75 -0.64 -4.86
N LEU A 54 10.43 -0.23 -6.10
CA LEU A 54 9.11 -0.41 -6.72
C LEU A 54 8.93 -1.76 -7.43
N GLY A 55 9.97 -2.61 -7.46
CA GLY A 55 9.93 -3.93 -8.09
C GLY A 55 9.89 -3.92 -9.62
N LYS A 56 9.95 -2.75 -10.27
CA LYS A 56 10.05 -2.57 -11.72
C LYS A 56 11.21 -1.62 -12.03
N GLU A 57 12.00 -1.94 -13.06
CA GLU A 57 12.95 -0.99 -13.63
C GLU A 57 12.17 0.14 -14.33
N LEU A 58 12.49 1.39 -13.99
CA LEU A 58 11.89 2.60 -14.57
C LEU A 58 12.26 2.73 -16.06
#